data_AF-A0A1A9GNU0-F1
#
_entry.id   AF-A0A1A9GNU0-F1
#
_cell.length_a   1.000
_cell.length_b   1.000
_cell.length_c   1.000
_cell.angle_alpha   90.00
_cell.angle_beta   90.00
_cell.angle_gamma   90.00
#
_symmetry.space_group_name_H-M   'P 1'
#
loop_
_entity.id
_entity.type
_entity.pdbx_description
1 polymer ?
#
loop_
_entity_poly.entity_id
_entity_poly.type
_entity_poly.pdbx_seq_one_letter_code
_entity_poly.pdbx_strand_id
1 'polypeptide(L)'
;MTDTFDTLAGLRVLAGRGEPVRRKLDADGVGVLVTLPDPEYLARTLEPLGSDLRRSGSRIVSADGSPAPGWSVQDVAARLVESWAALPDRTDAGPVYRDLRIVSTTSPAIAADYALQVVRSARDLLEPAPRAGRAPGRPRTGSSSATERKRASREQQRRDEEESVRWFLAGWTAGRFSRAAPAPGMRVPAPALRRKADREISTAVAEYDETLCPVPPGGEPEQTGDTDADLRALRAYEEQRRERGDFSDRWESWEEYADEWDLPLRPRVPRRSVFFSTADEVLGKRSTYRGQQVYTIPDTRGGTMPNTITREEISEALEVREIVAALREHKRRHSSRRDSGGRFAPAADGTVVPLDSRRR
;
A
#
# COMPACT_ATOMS: atom_id res chain seq x y z
N MET A 1 -4.39 -10.07 36.36
CA MET A 1 -3.19 -9.60 35.64
C MET A 1 -2.09 -9.09 36.57
N THR A 2 -2.33 -8.85 37.85
CA THR A 2 -1.29 -8.39 38.78
C THR A 2 -0.28 -9.46 39.19
N ASP A 3 -0.63 -10.76 39.15
CA ASP A 3 0.29 -11.86 39.52
C ASP A 3 1.30 -12.27 38.43
N THR A 4 1.02 -11.98 37.15
CA THR A 4 1.88 -12.41 36.03
C THR A 4 3.20 -11.61 35.97
N PHE A 5 3.30 -10.51 36.71
CA PHE A 5 4.43 -9.57 36.65
C PHE A 5 5.57 -9.89 37.62
N ASP A 6 5.32 -10.63 38.71
CA ASP A 6 6.39 -11.14 39.58
C ASP A 6 7.24 -12.21 38.88
N THR A 7 6.70 -12.85 37.83
CA THR A 7 7.40 -13.84 37.00
C THR A 7 8.56 -13.25 36.20
N LEU A 8 8.56 -11.93 35.93
CA LEU A 8 9.67 -11.26 35.24
C LEU A 8 10.91 -11.10 36.14
N ALA A 9 10.78 -11.19 37.46
CA ALA A 9 11.94 -11.20 38.36
C ALA A 9 12.79 -12.48 38.22
N GLY A 10 12.25 -13.55 37.61
CA GLY A 10 12.93 -14.80 37.30
C GLY A 10 13.80 -14.80 36.03
N LEU A 11 13.92 -13.67 35.32
CA LEU A 11 14.65 -13.51 34.04
C LEU A 11 16.18 -13.74 34.10
N ARG A 12 16.73 -14.31 35.20
CA ARG A 12 18.18 -14.55 35.38
C ARG A 12 18.76 -15.62 34.45
N VAL A 13 17.95 -16.38 33.71
CA VAL A 13 18.41 -17.43 32.78
C VAL A 13 17.71 -17.32 31.41
N LEU A 14 17.95 -16.21 30.69
CA LEU A 14 17.47 -16.02 29.30
C LEU A 14 18.51 -16.34 28.21
N ALA A 15 19.66 -16.90 28.57
CA ALA A 15 20.64 -17.37 27.59
C ALA A 15 20.30 -18.81 27.19
N GLY A 16 19.62 -19.05 26.07
CA GLY A 16 19.51 -20.44 25.63
C GLY A 16 18.80 -20.80 24.33
N ARG A 17 17.77 -20.09 23.85
CA ARG A 17 17.05 -20.50 22.63
C ARG A 17 16.52 -19.28 21.86
N GLY A 18 17.01 -19.10 20.64
CA GLY A 18 16.65 -17.99 19.74
C GLY A 18 17.84 -17.07 19.44
N GLU A 19 17.92 -16.55 18.21
CA GLU A 19 18.92 -15.56 17.83
C GLU A 19 18.46 -14.18 18.32
N PRO A 20 19.27 -13.47 19.13
CA PRO A 20 18.87 -12.18 19.69
C PRO A 20 18.72 -11.12 18.59
N VAL A 21 17.70 -10.28 18.71
CA VAL A 21 17.42 -9.20 17.75
C VAL A 21 18.19 -7.96 18.19
N ARG A 22 19.19 -7.55 17.40
CA ARG A 22 19.94 -6.32 17.64
C ARG A 22 19.24 -5.13 16.98
N ARG A 23 18.98 -4.08 17.74
CA ARG A 23 18.40 -2.83 17.24
C ARG A 23 19.30 -1.66 17.60
N LYS A 24 19.56 -0.79 16.63
CA LYS A 24 20.24 0.48 16.88
C LYS A 24 19.16 1.51 17.23
N LEU A 25 19.25 2.07 18.42
CA LEU A 25 18.42 3.19 18.86
C LEU A 25 19.20 4.47 18.59
N ASP A 26 18.55 5.43 17.93
CA ASP A 26 19.09 6.77 17.80
C ASP A 26 18.50 7.62 18.92
N ALA A 27 19.27 7.77 20.00
CA ALA A 27 18.88 8.53 21.18
C ALA A 27 19.82 9.73 21.28
N ASP A 28 19.28 10.93 21.07
CA ASP A 28 20.04 12.18 21.19
C ASP A 28 21.32 12.24 20.31
N GLY A 29 21.30 11.57 19.14
CA GLY A 29 22.42 11.53 18.20
C GLY A 29 23.54 10.55 18.58
N VAL A 30 23.40 9.83 19.70
CA VAL A 30 24.30 8.74 20.10
C VAL A 30 23.60 7.41 19.83
N GLY A 31 24.12 6.65 18.87
CA GLY A 31 23.58 5.34 18.52
C GLY A 31 23.83 4.32 19.64
N VAL A 32 22.79 3.95 20.39
CA VAL A 32 22.85 2.88 21.39
C VAL A 32 22.40 1.56 20.76
N LEU A 33 23.24 0.54 20.80
CA LEU A 33 22.86 -0.80 20.33
C LEU A 33 22.20 -1.57 21.49
N VAL A 34 20.93 -1.93 21.34
CA VAL A 34 20.21 -2.79 22.29
C VAL A 34 20.08 -4.21 21.73
N THR A 35 20.16 -5.19 22.62
CA THR A 35 20.02 -6.62 22.30
C THR A 35 18.73 -7.14 22.91
N LEU A 36 17.71 -7.28 22.08
CA LEU A 36 16.41 -7.80 22.48
C LEU A 36 16.38 -9.33 22.34
N PRO A 37 15.64 -10.04 23.20
CA PRO A 37 15.49 -11.48 23.06
C PRO A 37 14.73 -11.82 21.77
N ASP A 38 14.79 -13.07 21.33
CA ASP A 38 13.92 -13.54 20.24
C ASP A 38 12.44 -13.35 20.65
N PRO A 39 11.59 -12.71 19.80
CA PRO A 39 10.17 -12.54 20.09
C PRO A 39 9.44 -13.84 20.44
N GLU A 40 9.80 -14.97 19.81
CA GLU A 40 9.18 -16.26 20.13
C GLU A 40 9.58 -16.75 21.52
N TYR A 41 10.83 -16.53 21.91
CA TYR A 41 11.31 -16.89 23.22
C TYR A 41 10.63 -16.07 24.32
N LEU A 42 10.53 -14.75 24.13
CA LEU A 42 9.82 -13.87 25.08
C LEU A 42 8.32 -14.21 25.13
N ALA A 43 7.71 -14.57 24.00
CA ALA A 43 6.33 -15.00 23.95
C ALA A 43 6.03 -16.28 24.75
N ARG A 44 7.02 -17.17 24.92
CA ARG A 44 6.89 -18.40 25.73
C ARG A 44 7.07 -18.14 27.24
N THR A 45 7.82 -17.10 27.60
CA THR A 45 8.08 -16.73 29.00
C THR A 45 7.03 -15.78 29.57
N LEU A 46 6.39 -14.99 28.71
CA LEU A 46 5.07 -14.45 28.98
C LEU A 46 4.13 -15.66 29.06
N GLU A 47 3.89 -16.13 30.28
CA GLU A 47 2.92 -17.19 30.59
C GLU A 47 1.70 -17.04 29.66
N PRO A 48 1.22 -18.13 29.02
CA PRO A 48 0.23 -18.02 27.94
C PRO A 48 -0.89 -17.11 28.43
N LEU A 49 -1.17 -16.07 27.64
CA LEU A 49 -2.00 -14.89 27.92
C LEU A 49 -3.31 -15.16 28.71
N GLY A 50 -3.76 -16.41 28.74
CA GLY A 50 -4.58 -17.04 29.76
C GLY A 50 -4.86 -18.46 29.25
N SER A 51 -5.12 -19.44 30.12
CA SER A 51 -5.59 -20.78 29.67
C SER A 51 -6.88 -20.69 28.85
N ASP A 52 -7.65 -19.63 29.11
CA ASP A 52 -8.97 -19.38 28.52
C ASP A 52 -8.90 -18.57 27.21
N LEU A 53 -7.71 -18.28 26.68
CA LEU A 53 -7.55 -17.58 25.42
C LEU A 53 -7.24 -18.54 24.28
N ARG A 54 -7.83 -18.26 23.12
CA ARG A 54 -7.73 -19.06 21.90
C ARG A 54 -7.42 -18.17 20.71
N ARG A 55 -6.82 -18.76 19.66
CA ARG A 55 -6.59 -18.07 18.39
C ARG A 55 -7.77 -18.26 17.42
N SER A 56 -8.30 -17.17 16.88
CA SER A 56 -9.30 -17.18 15.80
C SER A 56 -8.86 -16.27 14.64
N GLY A 57 -8.24 -16.87 13.63
CA GLY A 57 -7.63 -16.12 12.53
C GLY A 57 -6.54 -15.18 13.02
N SER A 58 -6.70 -13.88 12.79
CA SER A 58 -5.78 -12.84 13.28
C SER A 58 -6.07 -12.37 14.71
N ARG A 59 -7.18 -12.80 15.32
CA ARG A 59 -7.68 -12.32 16.62
C ARG A 59 -7.40 -13.30 17.76
N ILE A 60 -7.30 -12.75 18.97
CA ILE A 60 -7.36 -13.50 20.23
C ILE A 60 -8.81 -13.44 20.70
N VAL A 61 -9.37 -14.60 21.05
CA VAL A 61 -10.75 -14.75 21.54
C VAL A 61 -10.74 -15.54 22.84
N SER A 62 -11.81 -15.44 23.62
CA SER A 62 -12.02 -16.27 24.81
C SER A 62 -12.30 -17.73 24.42
N ALA A 63 -12.28 -18.65 25.38
CA ALA A 63 -12.50 -20.09 25.16
C ALA A 63 -13.88 -20.42 24.57
N ASP A 64 -14.88 -19.58 24.85
CA ASP A 64 -16.22 -19.64 24.28
C ASP A 64 -16.31 -19.06 22.85
N GLY A 65 -15.19 -18.54 22.31
CA GLY A 65 -15.10 -17.92 20.99
C GLY A 65 -15.55 -16.47 20.94
N SER A 66 -15.96 -15.87 22.06
CA SER A 66 -16.33 -14.45 22.13
C SER A 66 -15.09 -13.55 22.02
N PRO A 67 -15.22 -12.31 21.50
CA PRO A 67 -14.12 -11.36 21.51
C PRO A 67 -13.66 -11.12 22.94
N ALA A 68 -12.39 -11.38 23.24
CA ALA A 68 -11.84 -11.10 24.54
C ALA A 68 -11.63 -9.56 24.67
N PRO A 69 -12.38 -8.85 25.54
CA PRO A 69 -12.32 -7.39 25.60
C PRO A 69 -10.93 -6.91 26.03
N GLY A 70 -10.35 -5.95 25.30
CA GLY A 70 -9.00 -5.45 25.59
C GLY A 70 -7.87 -6.41 25.23
N TRP A 71 -8.15 -7.44 24.43
CA TRP A 71 -7.19 -8.43 23.91
C TRP A 71 -6.97 -8.30 22.40
N SER A 72 -7.16 -7.10 21.84
CA SER A 72 -6.65 -6.88 20.48
C SER A 72 -5.11 -6.95 20.49
N VAL A 73 -4.52 -7.37 19.38
CA VAL A 73 -3.05 -7.50 19.26
C VAL A 73 -2.36 -6.16 19.56
N GLN A 74 -3.00 -5.06 19.14
CA GLN A 74 -2.54 -3.69 19.36
C GLN A 74 -2.63 -3.29 20.84
N ASP A 75 -3.75 -3.56 21.50
CA ASP A 75 -3.95 -3.20 22.92
C ASP A 75 -2.98 -3.96 23.82
N VAL A 76 -2.75 -5.25 23.54
CA VAL A 76 -1.80 -6.07 24.31
C VAL A 76 -0.37 -5.58 24.08
N ALA A 77 -0.01 -5.23 22.84
CA ALA A 77 1.31 -4.68 22.54
C ALA A 77 1.54 -3.33 23.24
N ALA A 78 0.54 -2.44 23.26
CA ALA A 78 0.63 -1.16 23.97
C ALA A 78 0.85 -1.35 25.48
N ARG A 79 0.07 -2.23 26.12
CA ARG A 79 0.24 -2.57 27.55
C ARG A 79 1.60 -3.18 27.85
N LEU A 80 2.14 -3.97 26.92
CA LEU A 80 3.46 -4.58 27.05
C LEU A 80 4.57 -3.52 27.01
N VAL A 81 4.47 -2.54 26.11
CA VAL A 81 5.39 -1.39 26.05
C VAL A 81 5.33 -0.57 27.33
N GLU A 82 4.12 -0.27 27.83
CA GLU A 82 3.92 0.43 29.12
C GLU A 82 4.57 -0.35 30.27
N SER A 83 4.39 -1.67 30.29
CA SER A 83 4.98 -2.54 31.31
C SER A 83 6.51 -2.57 31.25
N TRP A 84 7.10 -2.60 30.06
CA TRP A 84 8.55 -2.53 29.89
C TRP A 84 9.12 -1.17 30.33
N ALA A 85 8.41 -0.08 30.06
CA ALA A 85 8.81 1.26 30.47
C ALA A 85 8.73 1.44 31.99
N ALA A 86 7.77 0.77 32.63
CA ALA A 86 7.57 0.78 34.08
C ALA A 86 8.52 -0.16 34.86
N LEU A 87 9.39 -0.92 34.17
CA LEU A 87 10.35 -1.80 34.84
C LEU A 87 11.26 -0.99 35.79
N PRO A 88 11.39 -1.40 37.08
CA PRO A 88 12.28 -0.74 38.03
C PRO A 88 13.73 -0.67 37.55
N ASP A 89 14.43 0.41 37.88
CA ASP A 89 15.87 0.49 37.64
C ASP A 89 16.61 -0.43 38.63
N ARG A 90 17.21 -1.49 38.11
CA ARG A 90 17.91 -2.51 38.89
C ARG A 90 19.31 -2.71 38.34
N THR A 91 20.31 -2.39 39.15
CA THR A 91 21.72 -2.57 38.80
C THR A 91 22.12 -4.05 38.72
N ASP A 92 21.37 -4.93 39.39
CA ASP A 92 21.58 -6.38 39.40
C ASP A 92 20.81 -7.13 38.29
N ALA A 93 20.01 -6.42 37.48
CA ALA A 93 19.25 -7.04 36.41
C ALA A 93 20.13 -7.37 35.19
N GLY A 94 19.80 -8.48 34.52
CA GLY A 94 20.49 -8.90 33.31
C GLY A 94 20.37 -7.88 32.16
N PRO A 95 21.27 -7.92 31.15
CA PRO A 95 21.25 -6.99 30.02
C PRO A 95 19.90 -6.88 29.30
N VAL A 96 19.23 -8.00 29.06
CA VAL A 96 17.91 -8.06 28.38
C VAL A 96 16.84 -7.22 29.08
N TYR A 97 16.81 -7.27 30.41
CA TYR A 97 15.85 -6.50 31.20
C TYR A 97 16.09 -5.00 31.03
N ARG A 98 17.36 -4.57 31.07
CA ARG A 98 17.74 -3.17 30.88
C ARG A 98 17.46 -2.71 29.45
N ASP A 99 17.75 -3.54 28.46
CA ASP A 99 17.55 -3.24 27.05
C ASP A 99 16.06 -3.10 26.69
N LEU A 100 15.17 -3.92 27.26
CA LEU A 100 13.72 -3.79 27.11
C LEU A 100 13.20 -2.47 27.68
N ARG A 101 13.67 -2.09 28.88
CA ARG A 101 13.34 -0.80 29.47
C ARG A 101 13.85 0.35 28.60
N ILE A 102 15.13 0.34 28.22
CA ILE A 102 15.75 1.38 27.38
C ILE A 102 15.00 1.55 26.06
N VAL A 103 14.68 0.46 25.34
CA VAL A 103 13.97 0.58 24.06
C VAL A 103 12.58 1.18 24.24
N SER A 104 11.86 0.79 25.30
CA SER A 104 10.51 1.29 25.59
C SER A 104 10.46 2.76 26.00
N THR A 105 11.48 3.26 26.71
CA THR A 105 11.55 4.66 27.13
C THR A 105 12.10 5.58 26.05
N THR A 106 13.06 5.09 25.26
CA THR A 106 13.84 5.93 24.36
C THR A 106 13.32 5.89 22.92
N SER A 107 12.71 4.78 22.49
CA SER A 107 12.13 4.65 21.16
C SER A 107 10.80 3.89 21.18
N PRO A 108 9.68 4.58 21.52
CA PRO A 108 8.37 3.95 21.64
C PRO A 108 7.91 3.25 20.36
N ALA A 109 8.31 3.74 19.17
CA ALA A 109 7.97 3.12 17.90
C ALA A 109 8.67 1.76 17.70
N ILE A 110 9.98 1.66 18.00
CA ILE A 110 10.73 0.40 17.92
C ILE A 110 10.20 -0.59 18.96
N ALA A 111 9.90 -0.11 20.17
CA ALA A 111 9.31 -0.92 21.23
C ALA A 111 7.93 -1.46 20.83
N ALA A 112 7.08 -0.64 20.20
CA ALA A 112 5.76 -1.05 19.72
C ALA A 112 5.84 -2.12 18.62
N ASP A 113 6.74 -1.97 17.64
CA ASP A 113 6.94 -2.99 16.61
C ASP A 113 7.43 -4.32 17.20
N TYR A 114 8.41 -4.25 18.10
CA TYR A 114 8.91 -5.44 18.80
C TYR A 114 7.82 -6.10 19.67
N ALA A 115 7.04 -5.32 20.42
CA ALA A 115 5.90 -5.82 21.19
C ALA A 115 4.85 -6.50 20.30
N LEU A 116 4.54 -5.95 19.12
CA LEU A 116 3.64 -6.59 18.16
C LEU A 116 4.18 -7.94 17.68
N GLN A 117 5.49 -8.06 17.44
CA GLN A 117 6.11 -9.34 17.08
C GLN A 117 5.95 -10.36 18.21
N VAL A 118 6.23 -9.97 19.46
CA VAL A 118 6.07 -10.83 20.65
C VAL A 118 4.62 -11.29 20.81
N VAL A 119 3.64 -10.38 20.70
CA VAL A 119 2.21 -10.72 20.84
C VAL A 119 1.73 -11.62 19.70
N ARG A 120 2.22 -11.43 18.47
CA ARG A 120 1.91 -12.32 17.35
C ARG A 120 2.46 -13.74 17.59
N SER A 121 3.70 -13.84 18.06
CA SER A 121 4.28 -15.13 18.46
C SER A 121 3.49 -15.78 19.59
N ALA A 122 3.11 -15.01 20.62
CA ALA A 122 2.31 -15.51 21.74
C ALA A 122 0.93 -16.01 21.28
N ARG A 123 0.27 -15.28 20.38
CA ARG A 123 -1.00 -15.70 19.76
C ARG A 123 -0.84 -17.02 19.00
N ASP A 124 0.26 -17.20 18.29
CA ASP A 124 0.47 -18.40 17.48
C ASP A 124 0.78 -19.65 18.34
N LEU A 125 1.15 -19.45 19.60
CA LEU A 125 1.23 -20.50 20.63
C LEU A 125 -0.13 -20.85 21.26
N LEU A 126 -1.15 -20.00 21.13
CA LEU A 126 -2.50 -20.29 21.65
C LEU A 126 -3.18 -21.41 20.85
N GLU A 127 -3.93 -22.26 21.54
CA GLU A 127 -4.75 -23.26 20.87
C GLU A 127 -5.79 -22.57 19.97
N PRO A 128 -6.04 -23.12 18.76
CA PRO A 128 -7.07 -22.58 17.90
C PRO A 128 -8.45 -22.72 18.55
N ALA A 129 -9.28 -21.68 18.45
CA ALA A 129 -10.63 -21.71 18.99
C ALA A 129 -11.42 -22.87 18.34
N PRO A 130 -12.18 -23.66 19.13
CA PRO A 130 -13.04 -24.69 18.58
C PRO A 130 -13.95 -24.03 17.56
N ARG A 131 -13.89 -24.49 16.30
CA ARG A 131 -14.75 -23.97 15.25
C ARG A 131 -16.18 -24.34 15.65
N ALA A 132 -16.95 -23.36 16.13
CA ALA A 132 -18.38 -23.53 16.40
C ALA A 132 -18.98 -24.28 15.21
N GLY A 133 -19.62 -25.41 15.52
CA GLY A 133 -20.06 -26.42 14.55
C GLY A 133 -20.50 -25.77 13.26
N ARG A 134 -19.71 -25.97 12.22
CA ARG A 134 -19.91 -25.35 10.92
C ARG A 134 -21.28 -25.80 10.42
N ALA A 135 -22.30 -24.95 10.56
CA ALA A 135 -23.56 -25.10 9.85
C ALA A 135 -23.21 -25.49 8.40
N PRO A 136 -23.87 -26.50 7.79
CA PRO A 136 -23.47 -27.07 6.52
C PRO A 136 -23.18 -25.94 5.56
N GLY A 137 -21.88 -25.72 5.33
CA GLY A 137 -21.43 -24.51 4.69
C GLY A 137 -22.04 -24.48 3.31
N ARG A 138 -22.70 -23.37 2.94
CA ARG A 138 -22.96 -23.09 1.53
C ARG A 138 -21.69 -23.46 0.76
N PRO A 139 -21.80 -24.26 -0.32
CA PRO A 139 -20.64 -24.72 -1.07
C PRO A 139 -19.77 -23.50 -1.35
N ARG A 140 -18.56 -23.48 -0.78
CA ARG A 140 -17.58 -22.45 -1.12
C ARG A 140 -17.42 -22.59 -2.63
N THR A 141 -17.85 -21.58 -3.39
CA THR A 141 -17.43 -21.45 -4.79
C THR A 141 -15.93 -21.65 -4.78
N GLY A 142 -15.47 -22.72 -5.43
CA GLY A 142 -14.09 -23.18 -5.34
C GLY A 142 -13.15 -22.00 -5.60
N SER A 143 -12.09 -21.89 -4.81
CA SER A 143 -11.01 -20.97 -5.14
C SER A 143 -10.62 -21.22 -6.59
N SER A 144 -10.74 -20.20 -7.43
CA SER A 144 -10.50 -20.31 -8.87
C SER A 144 -9.20 -21.06 -9.12
N SER A 145 -9.25 -22.07 -9.98
CA SER A 145 -8.07 -22.92 -10.25
C SER A 145 -6.90 -22.06 -10.74
N ALA A 146 -5.66 -22.55 -10.62
CA ALA A 146 -4.50 -21.82 -11.15
C ALA A 146 -4.66 -21.49 -12.64
N THR A 147 -5.31 -22.38 -13.40
CA THR A 147 -5.66 -22.19 -14.81
C THR A 147 -6.65 -21.04 -15.01
N GLU A 148 -7.71 -20.97 -14.18
CA GLU A 148 -8.68 -19.87 -14.23
C GLU A 148 -8.04 -18.53 -13.87
N ARG A 149 -7.19 -18.48 -12.85
CA ARG A 149 -6.43 -17.27 -12.49
C ARG A 149 -5.53 -16.82 -13.63
N LYS A 150 -4.83 -17.74 -14.28
CA LYS A 150 -3.97 -17.45 -15.44
C LYS A 150 -4.79 -16.97 -16.64
N ARG A 151 -5.98 -17.54 -16.87
CA ARG A 151 -6.90 -17.11 -17.92
C ARG A 151 -7.44 -15.70 -17.64
N ALA A 152 -7.92 -15.45 -16.42
CA ALA A 152 -8.41 -14.15 -15.99
C ALA A 152 -7.32 -13.07 -16.09
N SER A 153 -6.08 -13.40 -15.70
CA SER A 153 -4.93 -12.52 -15.88
C SER A 153 -4.71 -12.19 -17.36
N ARG A 154 -4.62 -13.19 -18.25
CA ARG A 154 -4.43 -12.96 -19.69
C ARG A 154 -5.56 -12.12 -20.33
N GLU A 155 -6.79 -12.36 -19.91
CA GLU A 155 -7.95 -11.60 -20.35
C GLU A 155 -7.86 -10.14 -19.89
N GLN A 156 -7.49 -9.90 -18.64
CA GLN A 156 -7.26 -8.55 -18.14
C GLN A 156 -6.14 -7.85 -18.91
N GLN A 157 -5.00 -8.52 -19.11
CA GLN A 157 -3.88 -7.97 -19.90
C GLN A 157 -4.32 -7.59 -21.31
N ARG A 158 -5.17 -8.42 -21.94
CA ARG A 158 -5.71 -8.13 -23.25
C ARG A 158 -6.60 -6.89 -23.22
N ARG A 159 -7.48 -6.74 -22.22
CA ARG A 159 -8.32 -5.54 -22.07
C ARG A 159 -7.50 -4.28 -21.88
N ASP A 160 -6.47 -4.34 -21.05
CA ASP A 160 -5.53 -3.22 -20.83
C ASP A 160 -4.79 -2.83 -22.14
N GLU A 161 -4.37 -3.84 -22.93
CA GLU A 161 -3.78 -3.63 -24.26
C GLU A 161 -4.80 -2.96 -25.22
N GLU A 162 -6.06 -3.44 -25.26
CA GLU A 162 -7.10 -2.88 -26.13
C GLU A 162 -7.49 -1.45 -25.73
N GLU A 163 -7.61 -1.17 -24.42
CA GLU A 163 -7.89 0.16 -23.88
C GLU A 163 -6.80 1.17 -24.26
N SER A 164 -5.53 0.77 -24.13
CA SER A 164 -4.38 1.59 -24.56
C SER A 164 -4.43 1.93 -26.05
N VAL A 165 -4.87 0.99 -26.89
CA VAL A 165 -5.06 1.24 -28.34
C VAL A 165 -6.20 2.21 -28.59
N ARG A 166 -7.34 2.04 -27.90
CA ARG A 166 -8.51 2.94 -28.05
C ARG A 166 -8.17 4.37 -27.63
N TRP A 167 -7.51 4.52 -26.49
CA TRP A 167 -6.98 5.80 -26.02
C TRP A 167 -6.08 6.47 -27.08
N PHE A 168 -5.08 5.74 -27.58
CA PHE A 168 -4.18 6.26 -28.60
C PHE A 168 -4.93 6.71 -29.86
N LEU A 169 -5.85 5.88 -30.37
CA LEU A 169 -6.61 6.20 -31.58
C LEU A 169 -7.55 7.40 -31.39
N ALA A 170 -8.18 7.52 -30.23
CA ALA A 170 -9.02 8.66 -29.88
C ALA A 170 -8.19 9.96 -29.85
N GLY A 171 -7.09 9.99 -29.10
CA GLY A 171 -6.22 11.16 -29.05
C GLY A 171 -5.55 11.46 -30.40
N TRP A 172 -5.18 10.44 -31.18
CA TRP A 172 -4.56 10.64 -32.49
C TRP A 172 -5.53 11.24 -33.51
N THR A 173 -6.77 10.74 -33.56
CA THR A 173 -7.83 11.29 -34.42
C THR A 173 -8.29 12.67 -33.98
N ALA A 174 -8.23 12.98 -32.68
CA ALA A 174 -8.44 14.32 -32.14
C ALA A 174 -7.26 15.28 -32.35
N GLY A 175 -6.11 14.79 -32.82
CA GLY A 175 -4.90 15.60 -32.99
C GLY A 175 -4.09 15.84 -31.71
N ARG A 176 -4.36 15.14 -30.60
CA ARG A 176 -3.57 15.21 -29.35
C ARG A 176 -2.12 14.74 -29.56
N PHE A 177 -1.92 13.71 -30.38
CA PHE A 177 -0.59 13.10 -30.63
C PHE A 177 0.04 13.52 -31.96
N SER A 178 -0.49 14.52 -32.66
CA SER A 178 0.13 15.08 -33.89
C SER A 178 -0.12 16.57 -34.00
N ARG A 179 0.73 17.26 -34.77
CA ARG A 179 0.51 18.67 -35.11
C ARG A 179 -0.87 18.97 -35.71
N ALA A 180 -1.47 17.99 -36.39
CA ALA A 180 -2.83 18.05 -36.90
C ALA A 180 -3.52 16.69 -36.79
N ALA A 181 -4.84 16.72 -36.59
CA ALA A 181 -5.70 15.55 -36.75
C ALA A 181 -5.64 15.03 -38.21
N PRO A 182 -5.66 13.71 -38.43
CA PRO A 182 -5.74 13.17 -39.77
C PRO A 182 -7.09 13.52 -40.41
N ALA A 183 -7.07 13.95 -41.68
CA ALA A 183 -8.29 14.33 -42.36
C ALA A 183 -9.19 13.11 -42.65
N PRO A 184 -10.53 13.27 -42.64
CA PRO A 184 -11.46 12.28 -43.18
C PRO A 184 -11.07 11.79 -44.57
N GLY A 185 -11.20 10.49 -44.82
CA GLY A 185 -10.83 9.84 -46.09
C GLY A 185 -9.32 9.66 -46.31
N MET A 186 -8.46 10.23 -45.44
CA MET A 186 -7.02 10.03 -45.52
C MET A 186 -6.68 8.54 -45.38
N ARG A 187 -5.72 8.08 -46.20
CA ARG A 187 -5.20 6.71 -46.11
C ARG A 187 -3.90 6.70 -45.32
N VAL A 188 -3.87 5.91 -44.25
CA VAL A 188 -2.72 5.81 -43.35
C VAL A 188 -2.16 4.38 -43.38
N PRO A 189 -0.88 4.18 -43.70
CA PRO A 189 -0.26 2.85 -43.66
C PRO A 189 -0.35 2.25 -42.25
N ALA A 190 -0.94 1.05 -42.14
CA ALA A 190 -1.16 0.37 -40.87
C ALA A 190 0.14 0.15 -40.07
N PRO A 191 1.29 -0.22 -40.68
CA PRO A 191 2.56 -0.33 -39.95
C PRO A 191 3.08 1.01 -39.41
N ALA A 192 2.85 2.11 -40.13
CA ALA A 192 3.27 3.44 -39.70
C ALA A 192 2.42 3.93 -38.52
N LEU A 193 1.10 3.71 -38.58
CA LEU A 193 0.19 4.01 -37.47
C LEU A 193 0.57 3.23 -36.21
N ARG A 194 0.87 1.93 -36.35
CA ARG A 194 1.32 1.10 -35.22
C ARG A 194 2.62 1.61 -34.59
N ARG A 195 3.64 1.93 -35.38
CA ARG A 195 4.91 2.47 -34.84
C ARG A 195 4.70 3.76 -34.06
N LYS A 196 3.75 4.59 -34.51
CA LYS A 196 3.38 5.79 -33.78
C LYS A 196 2.69 5.45 -32.46
N ALA A 197 1.72 4.53 -32.49
CA ALA A 197 1.06 4.03 -31.28
C ALA A 197 2.05 3.44 -30.27
N ASP A 198 2.98 2.60 -30.73
CA ASP A 198 4.01 1.98 -29.89
C ASP A 198 4.82 3.05 -29.14
N ARG A 199 5.15 4.18 -29.79
CA ARG A 199 5.88 5.29 -29.14
C ARG A 199 5.05 6.00 -28.07
N GLU A 200 3.84 6.43 -28.41
CA GLU A 200 3.00 7.20 -27.48
C GLU A 200 2.56 6.33 -26.29
N ILE A 201 2.13 5.08 -26.55
CA ILE A 201 1.73 4.15 -25.49
C ILE A 201 2.93 3.78 -24.61
N SER A 202 4.12 3.58 -25.17
CA SER A 202 5.31 3.31 -24.34
C SER A 202 5.68 4.48 -23.44
N THR A 203 5.39 5.71 -23.86
CA THR A 203 5.60 6.91 -23.04
C THR A 203 4.63 6.90 -21.85
N ALA A 204 3.34 6.65 -22.09
CA ALA A 204 2.35 6.50 -21.02
C ALA A 204 2.66 5.32 -20.07
N VAL A 205 3.17 4.20 -20.59
CA VAL A 205 3.64 3.06 -19.77
C VAL A 205 4.83 3.47 -18.90
N ALA A 206 5.78 4.23 -19.44
CA ALA A 206 6.93 4.71 -18.68
C ALA A 206 6.49 5.66 -17.54
N GLU A 207 5.56 6.58 -17.80
CA GLU A 207 4.99 7.46 -16.77
C GLU A 207 4.24 6.67 -15.68
N TYR A 208 3.46 5.66 -16.07
CA TYR A 208 2.78 4.74 -15.14
C TYR A 208 3.78 3.99 -14.26
N ASP A 209 4.78 3.36 -14.89
CA ASP A 209 5.80 2.60 -14.18
C ASP A 209 6.61 3.50 -13.26
N GLU A 210 6.98 4.72 -13.69
CA GLU A 210 7.70 5.68 -12.86
C GLU A 210 6.91 6.11 -11.63
N THR A 211 5.61 6.39 -11.81
CA THR A 211 4.69 6.79 -10.74
C THR A 211 4.50 5.66 -9.73
N LEU A 212 4.35 4.43 -10.21
CA LEU A 212 4.10 3.24 -9.37
C LEU A 212 5.37 2.50 -8.95
N CYS A 213 6.55 2.94 -9.36
CA CYS A 213 7.82 2.34 -8.93
C CYS A 213 8.11 2.69 -7.47
N PRO A 214 8.27 1.71 -6.57
CA PRO A 214 8.61 2.00 -5.17
C PRO A 214 10.07 2.44 -5.02
N VAL A 215 10.89 2.19 -6.05
CA VAL A 215 12.31 2.49 -6.06
C VAL A 215 12.50 3.89 -6.64
N PRO A 216 13.25 4.77 -5.96
CA PRO A 216 13.67 6.06 -6.50
C PRO A 216 14.34 5.95 -7.89
N PRO A 217 14.22 6.98 -8.73
CA PRO A 217 14.89 7.01 -10.02
C PRO A 217 16.41 6.98 -9.79
N GLY A 218 17.08 5.97 -10.33
CA GLY A 218 18.52 5.71 -10.11
C GLY A 218 18.82 4.38 -9.42
N GLY A 219 17.82 3.75 -8.80
CA GLY A 219 18.02 2.48 -8.09
C GLY A 219 18.76 2.64 -6.76
N GLU A 220 19.08 1.51 -6.15
CA GLU A 220 19.93 1.50 -4.95
C GLU A 220 21.36 1.94 -5.33
N PRO A 221 22.00 2.84 -4.57
CA PRO A 221 23.32 3.34 -4.92
C PRO A 221 24.33 2.20 -4.99
N GLU A 222 25.17 2.21 -6.04
CA GLU A 222 26.27 1.25 -6.18
C GLU A 222 27.35 1.55 -5.12
N GLN A 223 27.90 0.49 -4.51
CA GLN A 223 28.97 0.62 -3.52
C GLN A 223 30.26 1.05 -4.20
N THR A 224 30.81 2.17 -3.76
CA THR A 224 32.06 2.73 -4.29
C THR A 224 33.30 2.23 -3.56
N GLY A 225 33.11 1.62 -2.38
CA GLY A 225 34.18 1.21 -1.47
C GLY A 225 34.61 2.33 -0.51
N ASP A 226 34.12 3.56 -0.70
CA ASP A 226 34.21 4.64 0.28
C ASP A 226 32.99 4.55 1.21
N THR A 227 33.23 4.12 2.44
CA THR A 227 32.17 3.88 3.43
C THR A 227 31.35 5.14 3.73
N ASP A 228 31.97 6.33 3.76
CA ASP A 228 31.27 7.58 4.09
C ASP A 228 30.46 8.11 2.90
N ALA A 229 30.96 7.91 1.68
CA ALA A 229 30.19 8.20 0.47
C ALA A 229 28.99 7.24 0.34
N ASP A 230 29.21 5.94 0.54
CA ASP A 230 28.19 4.90 0.44
C ASP A 230 27.07 5.11 1.49
N LEU A 231 27.43 5.47 2.74
CA LEU A 231 26.44 5.78 3.79
C LEU A 231 25.63 7.04 3.50
N ARG A 232 26.23 8.09 2.92
CA ARG A 232 25.49 9.30 2.52
C ARG A 232 24.52 9.00 1.37
N ALA A 233 24.96 8.25 0.38
CA ALA A 233 24.13 7.84 -0.74
C ALA A 233 22.95 6.97 -0.27
N LEU A 234 23.20 6.02 0.65
CA LEU A 234 22.15 5.16 1.19
C LEU A 234 21.09 5.95 1.97
N ARG A 235 21.50 6.91 2.81
CA ARG A 235 20.55 7.76 3.55
C ARG A 235 19.67 8.58 2.61
N ALA A 236 20.26 9.19 1.58
CA ALA A 236 19.52 9.95 0.57
C ALA A 236 18.53 9.05 -0.18
N TYR A 237 18.94 7.82 -0.52
CA TYR A 237 18.05 6.83 -1.15
C TYR A 237 16.88 6.44 -0.24
N GLU A 238 17.12 6.19 1.04
CA GLU A 238 16.05 5.86 2.01
C GLU A 238 15.08 7.03 2.24
N GLU A 239 15.58 8.27 2.24
CA GLU A 239 14.76 9.48 2.32
C GLU A 239 13.85 9.59 1.11
N GLN A 240 14.40 9.50 -0.11
CA GLN A 240 13.60 9.51 -1.35
C GLN A 240 12.56 8.37 -1.39
N ARG A 241 12.94 7.18 -0.91
CA ARG A 241 12.02 6.04 -0.83
C ARG A 241 10.88 6.30 0.16
N ARG A 242 11.14 6.97 1.28
CA ARG A 242 10.12 7.36 2.26
C ARG A 242 9.20 8.45 1.70
N GLU A 243 9.76 9.45 1.03
CA GLU A 243 9.01 10.54 0.38
C GLU A 243 8.06 10.04 -0.71
N ARG A 244 8.43 8.99 -1.43
CA ARG A 244 7.56 8.37 -2.45
C ARG A 244 6.28 7.74 -1.86
N GLY A 245 6.21 7.48 -0.56
CA GLY A 245 5.01 6.94 0.07
C GLY A 245 4.76 5.46 -0.24
N ASP A 246 3.62 4.95 0.23
CA ASP A 246 3.26 3.54 0.00
C ASP A 246 2.71 3.31 -1.42
N PHE A 247 2.37 2.07 -1.76
CA PHE A 247 1.78 1.78 -3.08
C PHE A 247 0.38 2.37 -3.24
N SER A 248 -0.42 2.43 -2.17
CA SER A 248 -1.77 2.96 -2.21
C SER A 248 -1.76 4.46 -2.52
N ASP A 249 -0.88 5.23 -1.88
CA ASP A 249 -0.74 6.68 -2.10
C ASP A 249 -0.27 6.98 -3.53
N ARG A 250 0.66 6.18 -4.04
CA ARG A 250 1.15 6.30 -5.43
C ARG A 250 0.11 5.88 -6.45
N TRP A 251 -0.70 4.88 -6.13
CA TRP A 251 -1.83 4.48 -6.96
C TRP A 251 -2.91 5.56 -7.02
N GLU A 252 -3.25 6.20 -5.89
CA GLU A 252 -4.18 7.34 -5.87
C GLU A 252 -3.63 8.51 -6.71
N SER A 253 -2.34 8.81 -6.57
CA SER A 253 -1.67 9.82 -7.40
C SER A 253 -1.74 9.51 -8.91
N TRP A 254 -1.51 8.24 -9.30
CA TRP A 254 -1.64 7.83 -10.70
C TRP A 254 -3.09 7.91 -11.20
N GLU A 255 -4.07 7.47 -10.40
CA GLU A 255 -5.48 7.57 -10.78
C GLU A 255 -5.89 9.03 -11.01
N GLU A 256 -5.46 9.96 -10.17
CA GLU A 256 -5.71 11.40 -10.34
C GLU A 256 -5.03 11.93 -11.61
N TYR A 257 -3.76 11.60 -11.84
CA TYR A 257 -3.02 12.01 -13.04
C TYR A 257 -3.62 11.43 -14.32
N ALA A 258 -3.97 10.14 -14.33
CA ALA A 258 -4.59 9.50 -15.48
C ALA A 258 -5.97 10.09 -15.80
N ASP A 259 -6.74 10.48 -14.78
CA ASP A 259 -8.05 11.13 -14.94
C ASP A 259 -7.93 12.55 -15.53
N GLU A 260 -6.92 13.31 -15.08
CA GLU A 260 -6.62 14.68 -15.54
C GLU A 260 -6.16 14.69 -17.01
N TRP A 261 -5.25 13.78 -17.38
CA TRP A 261 -4.63 13.73 -18.70
C TRP A 261 -5.36 12.78 -19.67
N ASP A 262 -6.47 12.20 -19.23
CA ASP A 262 -7.28 11.24 -19.97
C ASP A 262 -6.38 10.10 -20.50
N LEU A 263 -5.59 9.50 -19.60
CA LEU A 263 -4.72 8.35 -19.82
C LEU A 263 -5.44 7.07 -19.38
N PRO A 264 -5.12 5.91 -19.98
CA PRO A 264 -5.64 4.64 -19.48
C PRO A 264 -5.12 4.38 -18.07
N LEU A 265 -5.96 3.82 -17.18
CA LEU A 265 -5.56 3.52 -15.80
C LEU A 265 -4.43 2.49 -15.71
N ARG A 266 -4.34 1.60 -16.69
CA ARG A 266 -3.29 0.56 -16.79
C ARG A 266 -2.75 0.54 -18.21
N PRO A 267 -1.92 1.53 -18.59
CA PRO A 267 -1.35 1.58 -19.93
C PRO A 267 -0.54 0.31 -20.18
N ARG A 268 -0.64 -0.23 -21.39
CA ARG A 268 0.11 -1.42 -21.78
C ARG A 268 0.43 -1.39 -23.26
N VAL A 269 1.71 -1.64 -23.59
CA VAL A 269 2.13 -1.76 -24.99
C VAL A 269 1.41 -2.95 -25.64
N PRO A 270 0.59 -2.71 -26.68
CA PRO A 270 -0.25 -3.75 -27.25
C PRO A 270 0.56 -4.72 -28.13
N ARG A 271 0.18 -6.00 -28.09
CA ARG A 271 0.67 -6.96 -29.09
C ARG A 271 0.19 -6.55 -30.48
N ARG A 272 0.99 -6.88 -31.50
CA ARG A 272 0.68 -6.58 -32.92
C ARG A 272 -0.74 -7.02 -33.31
N SER A 273 -1.16 -8.21 -32.90
CA SER A 273 -2.50 -8.74 -33.19
C SER A 273 -3.61 -7.94 -32.50
N VAL A 274 -3.41 -7.55 -31.24
CA VAL A 274 -4.38 -6.77 -30.47
C VAL A 274 -4.52 -5.38 -31.08
N PHE A 275 -3.39 -4.69 -31.34
CA PHE A 275 -3.39 -3.38 -31.99
C PHE A 275 -4.23 -3.37 -33.27
N PHE A 276 -3.96 -4.30 -34.19
CA PHE A 276 -4.66 -4.31 -35.47
C PHE A 276 -6.11 -4.76 -35.36
N SER A 277 -6.44 -5.69 -34.46
CA SER A 277 -7.84 -6.08 -34.21
C SER A 277 -8.65 -4.89 -33.68
N THR A 278 -8.13 -4.19 -32.67
CA THR A 278 -8.80 -3.03 -32.08
C THR A 278 -8.83 -1.85 -33.05
N ALA A 279 -7.78 -1.63 -33.84
CA ALA A 279 -7.80 -0.60 -34.88
C ALA A 279 -8.82 -0.92 -36.00
N ASP A 280 -8.98 -2.20 -36.37
CA ASP A 280 -10.02 -2.61 -37.32
C ASP A 280 -11.43 -2.38 -36.77
N GLU A 281 -11.64 -2.50 -35.44
CA GLU A 281 -12.90 -2.17 -34.77
C GLU A 281 -13.16 -0.65 -34.74
N VAL A 282 -12.16 0.16 -34.41
CA VAL A 282 -12.31 1.62 -34.23
C VAL A 282 -12.31 2.39 -35.55
N LEU A 283 -11.37 2.09 -36.45
CA LEU A 283 -11.20 2.81 -37.73
C LEU A 283 -11.89 2.12 -38.90
N GLY A 284 -12.45 0.93 -38.68
CA GLY A 284 -12.91 0.04 -39.74
C GLY A 284 -11.82 -0.86 -40.31
N LYS A 285 -12.22 -1.93 -41.00
CA LYS A 285 -11.31 -2.93 -41.55
C LYS A 285 -10.27 -2.28 -42.46
N ARG A 286 -8.98 -2.58 -42.19
CA ARG A 286 -7.90 -2.24 -43.11
C ARG A 286 -8.16 -2.78 -44.52
N SER A 287 -7.72 -2.01 -45.52
CA SER A 287 -7.78 -2.40 -46.93
C SER A 287 -6.38 -2.44 -47.54
N THR A 288 -6.24 -3.17 -48.65
CA THR A 288 -4.98 -3.18 -49.41
C THR A 288 -4.99 -2.04 -50.42
N TYR A 289 -4.00 -1.15 -50.34
CA TYR A 289 -3.77 -0.09 -51.32
C TYR A 289 -2.32 -0.13 -51.78
N ARG A 290 -2.08 -0.29 -53.09
CA ARG A 290 -0.74 -0.39 -53.69
C ARG A 290 0.16 -1.42 -52.98
N GLY A 291 -0.41 -2.58 -52.64
CA GLY A 291 0.31 -3.68 -51.96
C GLY A 291 0.55 -3.47 -50.45
N GLN A 292 0.07 -2.38 -49.86
CA GLN A 292 0.21 -2.10 -48.42
C GLN A 292 -1.15 -2.13 -47.71
N GLN A 293 -1.16 -2.58 -46.46
CA GLN A 293 -2.33 -2.48 -45.60
C GLN A 293 -2.48 -1.04 -45.09
N VAL A 294 -3.64 -0.43 -45.33
CA VAL A 294 -3.94 0.95 -44.94
C VAL A 294 -5.28 1.04 -44.20
N TYR A 295 -5.37 1.98 -43.28
CA TYR A 295 -6.63 2.45 -42.70
C TYR A 295 -7.12 3.66 -43.48
N THR A 296 -8.43 3.75 -43.71
CA THR A 296 -9.07 4.97 -44.24
C THR A 296 -9.76 5.66 -43.09
N ILE A 297 -9.44 6.92 -42.84
CA ILE A 297 -10.00 7.65 -41.70
C ILE A 297 -11.48 7.90 -41.93
N PRO A 298 -12.37 7.48 -41.01
CA PRO A 298 -13.79 7.66 -41.18
C PRO A 298 -14.14 9.16 -41.19
N ASP A 299 -15.18 9.51 -41.95
CA ASP A 299 -15.74 10.86 -41.91
C ASP A 299 -16.64 11.00 -40.69
N THR A 300 -16.08 11.58 -39.62
CA THR A 300 -16.77 11.77 -38.34
C THR A 300 -17.83 12.88 -38.37
N ARG A 301 -18.03 13.55 -39.51
CA ARG A 301 -18.98 14.68 -39.62
C ARG A 301 -20.46 14.28 -39.69
N GLY A 302 -20.79 13.00 -39.82
CA GLY A 302 -22.19 12.56 -39.99
C GLY A 302 -22.60 11.31 -39.19
N GLY A 303 -21.68 10.66 -38.49
CA GLY A 303 -21.97 9.46 -37.72
C GLY A 303 -21.21 9.50 -36.42
N THR A 304 -21.95 9.52 -35.31
CA THR A 304 -21.45 9.25 -33.96
C THR A 304 -20.52 8.05 -34.05
N MET A 305 -19.22 8.20 -33.75
CA MET A 305 -18.37 7.02 -33.63
C MET A 305 -19.04 6.14 -32.56
N PRO A 306 -19.16 4.83 -32.75
CA PRO A 306 -19.99 3.96 -31.91
C PRO A 306 -19.55 3.83 -30.44
N ASN A 307 -18.70 4.74 -29.93
CA ASN A 307 -18.35 4.91 -28.51
C ASN A 307 -17.69 6.28 -28.21
N THR A 308 -17.81 7.31 -29.06
CA THR A 308 -17.38 8.65 -28.63
C THR A 308 -18.43 9.22 -27.70
N ILE A 309 -18.10 9.22 -26.41
CA ILE A 309 -18.72 10.09 -25.40
C ILE A 309 -18.78 11.49 -26.03
N THR A 310 -19.99 11.97 -26.26
CA THR A 310 -20.25 13.28 -26.85
C THR A 310 -19.70 14.39 -25.95
N ARG A 311 -19.44 15.57 -26.50
CA ARG A 311 -18.94 16.71 -25.71
C ARG A 311 -19.89 17.09 -24.57
N GLU A 312 -21.17 16.81 -24.72
CA GLU A 312 -22.21 16.95 -23.68
C GLU A 312 -22.09 15.87 -22.61
N GLU A 313 -21.88 14.61 -22.96
CA GLU A 313 -21.60 13.54 -21.99
C GLU A 313 -20.25 13.73 -21.28
N ILE A 314 -19.25 14.34 -21.94
CA ILE A 314 -18.00 14.77 -21.29
C ILE A 314 -18.29 15.92 -20.32
N SER A 315 -19.18 16.85 -20.66
CA SER A 315 -19.57 17.96 -19.77
C SER A 315 -20.35 17.47 -18.54
N GLU A 316 -21.29 16.54 -18.71
CA GLU A 316 -21.99 15.89 -17.59
C GLU A 316 -21.02 15.06 -16.74
N ALA A 317 -20.07 14.35 -17.35
CA ALA A 317 -19.04 13.63 -16.61
C ALA A 317 -18.13 14.59 -15.82
N LEU A 318 -17.86 15.79 -16.34
CA LEU A 318 -17.11 16.84 -15.63
C LEU A 318 -17.89 17.42 -14.44
N GLU A 319 -19.20 17.64 -14.57
CA GLU A 319 -20.04 18.05 -13.43
C GLU A 319 -20.08 16.97 -12.33
N VAL A 320 -20.20 15.70 -12.73
CA VAL A 320 -20.10 14.57 -11.78
C VAL A 320 -18.71 14.50 -11.14
N ARG A 321 -17.64 14.77 -11.90
CA ARG A 321 -16.27 14.83 -11.38
C ARG A 321 -16.08 15.96 -10.35
N GLU A 322 -16.60 17.16 -10.60
CA GLU A 322 -16.54 18.26 -9.63
C GLU A 322 -17.27 17.91 -8.32
N ILE A 323 -18.43 17.24 -8.42
CA ILE A 323 -19.18 16.77 -7.26
C ILE A 323 -18.39 15.70 -6.48
N VAL A 324 -17.76 14.74 -7.17
CA VAL A 324 -16.95 13.69 -6.54
C VAL A 324 -15.69 14.28 -5.89
N ALA A 325 -15.02 15.24 -6.54
CA ALA A 325 -13.88 15.97 -5.98
C ALA A 325 -14.29 16.76 -4.73
N ALA A 326 -15.42 17.46 -4.77
CA ALA A 326 -15.97 18.17 -3.61
C ALA A 326 -16.31 17.22 -2.45
N LEU A 327 -16.84 16.02 -2.74
CA LEU A 327 -17.11 15.00 -1.73
C LEU A 327 -15.83 14.41 -1.12
N ARG A 328 -14.77 14.20 -1.92
CA ARG A 328 -13.45 13.74 -1.43
C ARG A 328 -12.79 14.79 -0.55
N GLU A 329 -12.80 16.05 -0.95
CA GLU A 329 -12.27 17.17 -0.16
C GLU A 329 -13.04 17.34 1.16
N HIS A 330 -14.37 17.24 1.12
CA HIS A 330 -15.21 17.23 2.33
C HIS A 330 -14.83 16.08 3.27
N LYS A 331 -14.58 14.88 2.73
CA LYS A 331 -14.12 13.73 3.52
C LYS A 331 -12.73 13.97 4.13
N ARG A 332 -11.77 14.52 3.39
CA ARG A 332 -10.42 14.87 3.91
C ARG A 332 -10.51 15.86 5.07
N ARG A 333 -11.34 16.90 4.97
CA ARG A 333 -11.58 17.87 6.07
C ARG A 333 -12.17 17.23 7.32
N HIS A 334 -13.05 16.24 7.16
CA HIS A 334 -13.64 15.53 8.30
C HIS A 334 -12.71 14.49 8.94
N SER A 335 -11.86 13.84 8.14
CA SER A 335 -10.81 12.95 8.65
C SER A 335 -9.77 13.72 9.45
N SER A 336 -9.32 14.87 8.94
CA SER A 336 -8.37 15.75 9.62
C SER A 336 -8.90 16.29 10.96
N ARG A 337 -10.22 16.55 11.07
CA ARG A 337 -10.83 16.98 12.33
C ARG A 337 -10.86 15.91 13.42
N ARG A 338 -10.90 14.61 13.07
CA ARG A 338 -10.87 13.52 14.07
C ARG A 338 -9.50 13.33 14.71
N ASP A 339 -8.41 13.70 14.02
CA ASP A 339 -7.05 13.64 14.58
C ASP A 339 -6.66 14.87 15.43
N SER A 340 -7.49 15.91 15.45
CA SER A 340 -7.32 17.07 16.34
C SER A 340 -7.92 16.86 17.74
N GLY A 341 -8.18 15.60 18.14
CA GLY A 341 -8.57 15.25 19.50
C GLY A 341 -7.66 15.95 20.50
N GLY A 342 -8.21 16.99 21.15
CA GLY A 342 -7.46 17.90 22.00
C GLY A 342 -6.65 17.12 23.02
N ARG A 343 -5.35 17.43 23.10
CA ARG A 343 -4.51 16.98 24.20
C ARG A 343 -5.06 17.58 25.49
N PHE A 344 -5.90 16.83 26.19
CA PHE A 344 -6.21 17.11 27.58
C PHE A 344 -5.01 16.63 28.39
N ALA A 345 -4.21 17.58 28.88
CA ALA A 345 -3.26 17.27 29.93
C ALA A 345 -4.06 17.08 31.23
N PRO A 346 -3.89 15.94 31.94
CA PRO A 346 -4.50 15.80 33.26
C PRO A 346 -3.85 16.78 34.23
N ALA A 347 -4.63 17.68 34.82
CA ALA A 347 -4.21 18.43 35.99
C ALA A 347 -4.18 17.48 37.21
N ALA A 348 -3.21 17.69 38.11
CA ALA A 348 -2.94 16.83 39.27
C ALA A 348 -4.09 16.74 40.29
N ASP A 349 -5.19 17.48 40.10
CA ASP A 349 -6.35 17.56 40.98
C ASP A 349 -7.66 17.01 40.37
N GLY A 350 -7.61 16.47 39.14
CA GLY A 350 -8.76 15.80 38.52
C GLY A 350 -9.81 16.74 37.91
N THR A 351 -9.54 18.03 37.78
CA THR A 351 -10.49 18.99 37.19
C THR A 351 -10.18 19.23 35.71
N VAL A 352 -11.13 18.90 34.82
CA VAL A 352 -11.00 19.17 33.38
C VAL A 352 -11.52 20.58 33.09
N VAL A 353 -10.61 21.53 32.85
CA VAL A 353 -10.96 22.89 32.42
C VAL A 353 -10.58 23.06 30.93
N PRO A 354 -11.49 23.53 30.07
CA PRO A 354 -11.15 23.82 28.68
C PRO A 354 -10.15 24.99 28.61
N LEU A 355 -9.06 24.81 27.88
CA LEU A 355 -8.09 25.88 27.58
C LEU A 355 -8.77 26.91 26.68
N ASP A 356 -9.24 28.00 27.29
CA ASP A 356 -9.78 29.15 26.58
C ASP A 356 -8.63 29.90 25.90
N SER A 357 -8.56 29.80 24.58
CA SER A 357 -7.54 30.41 23.73
C SER A 357 -7.84 31.89 23.49
N ARG A 358 -7.76 32.71 24.54
CA ARG A 358 -7.67 34.18 24.42
C ARG A 358 -6.73 34.77 25.46
N ARG A 359 -5.49 35.06 25.04
CA ARG A 359 -4.69 36.27 25.32
C ARG A 359 -3.21 36.02 25.00
N ARG A 360 -2.75 36.43 23.82
CA ARG A 360 -2.02 37.68 23.56
C ARG A 360 -1.77 37.79 22.07
#